data_AF-A0A843KRN4-F1
#
_entry.id   AF-A0A843KRN4-F1
#
_cell.length_a   1.000
_cell.length_b   1.000
_cell.length_c   1.000
_cell.angle_alpha   90.00
_cell.angle_beta   90.00
_cell.angle_gamma   90.00
#
_symmetry.space_group_name_H-M   'P 1'
#
loop_
_entity.id
_entity.type
_entity.pdbx_description
1 polymer ?
#
loop_
_entity_poly.entity_id
_entity_poly.type
_entity_poly.pdbx_seq_one_letter_code
_entity_poly.pdbx_strand_id
1 'polypeptide(L)' 'MLVIVVEAAPPRLRGRLAVWLLEVHAGVYVGDLSVKVRE' A
#
# COMPACT_ATOMS: atom_id res chain seq x y z
N MET A 1 -11.62 -0.23 4.47
CA MET A 1 -10.37 0.14 5.17
C MET A 1 -9.33 -0.98 5.05
N LEU A 2 -8.15 -0.68 4.51
CA LEU A 2 -6.99 -1.56 4.34
C LEU A 2 -5.72 -0.84 4.79
N VAL A 3 -4.83 -1.55 5.48
CA VAL A 3 -3.50 -1.07 5.86
C VAL A 3 -2.45 -2.08 5.40
N ILE A 4 -1.41 -1.62 4.71
CA ILE A 4 -0.28 -2.44 4.26
C ILE A 4 1.00 -1.89 4.87
N VAL A 5 1.75 -2.74 5.55
CA VAL A 5 3.08 -2.42 6.09
C VAL A 5 4.10 -3.26 5.34
N VAL A 6 5.13 -2.59 4.81
CA VAL A 6 6.24 -3.25 4.12
C VAL A 6 7.58 -2.85 4.73
N GLU A 7 8.43 -3.84 4.94
CA GLU A 7 9.81 -3.67 5.37
C GLU A 7 10.75 -4.26 4.31
N ALA A 8 11.91 -3.63 4.09
CA ALA A 8 12.91 -4.07 3.11
C ALA A 8 12.39 -4.34 1.68
N ALA A 9 11.24 -3.76 1.31
CA ALA A 9 10.63 -3.98 0.00
C ALA A 9 11.35 -3.23 -1.13
N PRO A 10 11.46 -3.82 -2.33
CA PRO A 10 12.01 -3.16 -3.50
C PRO A 10 11.27 -1.84 -3.83
N PRO A 11 11.96 -0.80 -4.33
CA PRO A 11 11.32 0.49 -4.68
C PRO A 11 10.14 0.35 -5.64
N ARG A 12 10.18 -0.64 -6.55
CA ARG A 12 9.07 -0.94 -7.49
C ARG A 12 7.75 -1.33 -6.81
N LEU A 13 7.80 -2.00 -5.66
CA LEU A 13 6.59 -2.38 -4.92
C LEU A 13 5.98 -1.16 -4.23
N ARG A 14 6.82 -0.34 -3.60
CA ARG A 14 6.42 0.92 -2.97
C ARG A 14 5.71 1.84 -3.96
N GLY A 15 6.33 2.05 -5.13
CA GLY A 15 5.72 2.84 -6.21
C GLY A 15 4.38 2.26 -6.68
N ARG A 16 4.21 0.93 -6.70
CA ARG A 16 2.96 0.30 -7.08
C ARG A 16 1.86 0.43 -6.03
N LEU A 17 2.21 0.38 -4.75
CA LEU A 17 1.28 0.62 -3.64
C LEU A 17 0.81 2.08 -3.63
N ALA A 18 1.73 3.03 -3.86
CA ALA A 18 1.44 4.46 -3.90
C ALA A 18 0.51 4.90 -5.04
N VAL A 19 0.25 4.04 -6.05
CA VAL A 19 -0.75 4.33 -7.10
C VAL A 19 -2.18 4.33 -6.53
N TRP A 20 -2.44 3.52 -5.50
CA TRP A 20 -3.79 3.26 -4.99
C TRP A 20 -3.98 3.65 -3.52
N LEU A 21 -2.89 3.69 -2.76
CA LEU A 21 -2.90 3.89 -1.32
C LEU A 21 -2.05 5.10 -0.94
N LEU A 22 -2.41 5.75 0.17
CA LEU A 22 -1.64 6.86 0.73
C LEU A 22 -0.54 6.31 1.65
N GLU A 23 0.72 6.69 1.41
CA GLU A 23 1.83 6.42 2.32
C GLU A 23 1.82 7.44 3.47
N VAL A 24 1.36 7.03 4.65
CA VAL A 24 1.23 7.91 5.84
C VAL A 24 2.51 7.94 6.69
N HIS A 25 3.34 6.91 6.55
CA HIS A 25 4.67 6.81 7.12
C HIS A 25 5.51 5.92 6.18
N ALA A 26 6.83 6.01 6.25
CA ALA A 26 7.71 5.18 5.42
C ALA A 26 7.33 3.69 5.53
N GLY A 27 6.89 3.11 4.41
CA GLY A 27 6.45 1.73 4.31
C GLY A 27 5.04 1.42 4.84
N VAL A 28 4.27 2.43 5.25
CA VAL A 28 2.90 2.28 5.78
C VAL A 28 1.90 2.92 4.83
N TYR A 29 1.07 2.09 4.20
CA TYR A 29 0.10 2.49 3.20
C TYR A 29 -1.33 2.26 3.70
N VAL A 30 -2.19 3.27 3.54
CA VAL A 30 -3.59 3.25 4.00
C VAL A 30 -4.53 3.60 2.86
N GLY A 31 -5.67 2.93 2.78
CA GLY A 31 -6.72 3.28 1.82
C GLY A 31 -8.00 2.47 2.01
N ASP A 32 -8.99 2.74 1.17
CA ASP A 32 -10.21 1.96 1.11
C ASP A 32 -10.40 1.35 -0.27
N LEU A 33 -10.28 0.02 -0.34
CA LEU A 33 -10.40 -0.74 -1.56
C LEU A 33 -11.48 -1.81 -1.38
N SER A 34 -12.21 -2.08 -2.46
CA SER A 34 -13.22 -3.14 -2.49
C SER A 34 -12.57 -4.51 -2.32
N VAL A 35 -13.37 -5.51 -1.90
CA VAL A 35 -12.90 -6.89 -1.71
C VAL A 35 -12.21 -7.43 -2.97
N LYS A 36 -12.80 -7.17 -4.14
CA LYS A 36 -12.28 -7.60 -5.46
C LYS A 36 -10.88 -7.05 -5.79
N VAL A 37 -10.53 -5.87 -5.30
CA VAL A 37 -9.22 -5.26 -5.59
C VAL A 37 -8.16 -5.74 -4.59
N ARG A 38 -8.59 -6.09 -3.37
CA ARG A 38 -7.71 -6.52 -2.29
C ARG A 38 -7.28 -7.99 -2.40
N GLU A 39 -8.17 -8.86 -2.88
CA GLU A 39 -7.93 -10.29 -3.11
C GLU A 39 -7.32 -10.57 -4.49
#